data_AF-A0A9K3GKL7-F1
#
_entry.id   AF-A0A9K3GKL7-F1
#
_cell.length_a   1.000
_cell.length_b   1.000
_cell.length_c   1.000
_cell.angle_alpha   90.00
_cell.angle_beta   90.00
_cell.angle_gamma   90.00
#
_symmetry.space_group_name_H-M   'P 1'
#
loop_
_entity.id
_entity.type
_entity.pdbx_description
1 polymer ?
#
loop_
_entity_poly.entity_id
_entity_poly.type
_entity_poly.pdbx_seq_one_letter_code
_entity_poly.pdbx_strand_id
1 'polypeptide(L)'
;IEGIRQSLMCRIIRMADISNASRPFTVAKVHSLNVMREFFRTGDLERGVGLEIGNYRDRRLGEVTVRDCQVGFIEFLVKDFAEALTNYARYMEGDGLCTLVQDEPVEVGHVEPPARFECLSDCLVGMQTVMYANKELWKEIPKGDPDIMLCLEEGRLIP
;
A
#
# COMPACT_ATOMS: atom_id res chain seq x y z
N ILE A 1 22.53 -11.41 17.22
CA ILE A 1 21.90 -12.03 16.03
C ILE A 1 20.39 -12.14 16.22
N GLU A 2 19.87 -12.79 17.27
CA GLU A 2 18.42 -12.98 17.46
C GLU A 2 17.60 -11.67 17.51
N GLY A 3 18.08 -10.66 18.25
CA GLY A 3 17.40 -9.36 18.29
C GLY A 3 17.38 -8.61 16.94
N ILE A 4 18.40 -8.82 16.10
CA ILE A 4 18.47 -8.23 14.75
C ILE A 4 17.45 -8.93 13.84
N ARG A 5 17.40 -10.27 13.88
CA ARG A 5 16.44 -11.08 13.15
C ARG A 5 15.00 -10.69 13.49
N GLN A 6 14.68 -10.57 14.78
CA GLN A 6 13.35 -10.17 15.24
C GLN A 6 13.01 -8.75 14.77
N SER A 7 13.92 -7.79 14.93
CA SER A 7 13.74 -6.41 14.45
C SER A 7 13.42 -6.36 12.96
N LEU A 8 14.19 -7.09 12.14
CA LEU A 8 13.97 -7.16 10.69
C LEU A 8 12.60 -7.75 10.35
N MET A 9 12.26 -8.90 10.93
CA MET A 9 10.97 -9.57 10.67
C MET A 9 9.78 -8.68 11.05
N CYS A 10 9.86 -8.00 12.20
CA CYS A 10 8.82 -7.05 12.61
C CYS A 10 8.64 -5.94 11.56
N ARG A 11 9.73 -5.41 11.00
CA ARG A 11 9.64 -4.36 9.98
C ARG A 11 9.10 -4.88 8.65
N ILE A 12 9.51 -6.08 8.24
CA ILE A 12 8.99 -6.72 7.02
C ILE A 12 7.50 -6.95 7.11
N ILE A 13 7.00 -7.48 8.24
CA ILE A 13 5.56 -7.70 8.45
C ILE A 13 4.79 -6.37 8.36
N ARG A 14 5.34 -5.29 8.96
CA ARG A 14 4.72 -3.97 8.84
C ARG A 14 4.73 -3.44 7.40
N MET A 15 5.78 -3.68 6.62
CA MET A 15 5.79 -3.32 5.20
C MET A 15 4.76 -4.12 4.42
N ALA A 16 4.64 -5.42 4.71
CA ALA A 16 3.69 -6.31 4.05
C ALA A 16 2.24 -5.87 4.27
N ASP A 17 1.90 -5.42 5.48
CA ASP A 17 0.57 -4.91 5.83
C ASP A 17 0.15 -3.70 4.98
N ILE A 18 1.08 -2.79 4.70
CA ILE A 18 0.84 -1.59 3.88
C ILE A 18 1.28 -1.74 2.41
N SER A 19 1.65 -2.95 1.98
CA SER A 19 2.25 -3.21 0.66
C SER A 19 1.30 -3.03 -0.51
N ASN A 20 0.00 -2.84 -0.26
CA ASN A 20 -1.01 -2.60 -1.29
C ASN A 20 -0.65 -1.39 -2.17
N ALA A 21 -0.03 -0.36 -1.60
CA ALA A 21 0.46 0.81 -2.34
C ALA A 21 1.57 0.48 -3.36
N SER A 22 2.28 -0.63 -3.18
CA SER A 22 3.36 -1.12 -4.04
C SER A 22 2.93 -2.22 -5.01
N ARG A 23 1.64 -2.52 -5.12
CA ARG A 23 1.09 -3.48 -6.10
C ARG A 23 0.86 -2.80 -7.45
N PRO A 24 0.74 -3.54 -8.57
CA PRO A 24 0.28 -2.96 -9.83
C PRO A 24 -0.98 -2.13 -9.63
N PHE A 25 -1.08 -0.99 -10.31
CA PHE A 25 -2.08 0.03 -9.99
C PHE A 25 -3.52 -0.48 -9.96
N THR A 26 -3.89 -1.39 -10.86
CA THR A 26 -5.23 -2.00 -10.88
C THR A 26 -5.55 -2.75 -9.59
N VAL A 27 -4.56 -3.46 -9.03
CA VAL A 27 -4.68 -4.17 -7.74
C VAL A 27 -4.67 -3.17 -6.59
N ALA A 28 -3.71 -2.23 -6.59
CA ALA A 28 -3.60 -1.19 -5.58
C ALA A 28 -4.91 -0.40 -5.44
N LYS A 29 -5.51 0.00 -6.57
CA LYS A 29 -6.79 0.73 -6.64
C LYS A 29 -7.92 -0.04 -5.97
N VAL A 30 -8.06 -1.35 -6.25
CA VAL A 30 -9.08 -2.18 -5.61
C VAL A 30 -8.93 -2.20 -4.10
N HIS A 31 -7.71 -2.42 -3.59
CA HIS A 31 -7.46 -2.41 -2.14
C HIS A 31 -7.75 -1.04 -1.52
N SER A 32 -7.30 0.05 -2.15
CA SER A 32 -7.58 1.41 -1.71
C SER A 32 -9.08 1.71 -1.63
N LEU A 33 -9.85 1.35 -2.64
CA LEU A 33 -11.31 1.58 -2.66
C LEU A 33 -12.02 0.72 -1.60
N ASN A 34 -11.55 -0.48 -1.30
CA ASN A 34 -12.09 -1.28 -0.19
C ASN A 34 -11.92 -0.57 1.15
N VAL A 35 -10.74 -0.03 1.43
CA VAL A 35 -10.46 0.76 2.64
C VAL A 35 -11.32 2.04 2.69
N MET A 36 -11.42 2.75 1.57
CA MET A 36 -12.26 3.96 1.50
C MET A 36 -13.73 3.67 1.80
N ARG A 37 -14.27 2.54 1.32
CA ARG A 37 -15.66 2.14 1.66
C ARG A 37 -15.86 1.94 3.15
N GLU A 38 -14.88 1.35 3.85
CA GLU A 38 -14.92 1.21 5.31
C GLU A 38 -14.83 2.56 6.03
N PHE A 39 -13.98 3.46 5.54
CA PHE A 39 -13.87 4.82 6.04
C PHE A 39 -15.20 5.57 5.91
N PHE A 40 -15.83 5.49 4.74
CA PHE A 40 -17.09 6.15 4.49
C PHE A 40 -18.26 5.56 5.30
N ARG A 41 -18.31 4.23 5.47
CA ARG A 41 -19.29 3.60 6.38
C ARG A 41 -19.14 4.12 7.80
N THR A 42 -17.90 4.27 8.27
CA THR A 42 -17.63 4.83 9.60
C THR A 42 -18.05 6.30 9.68
N GLY A 43 -17.74 7.11 8.67
CA GLY A 43 -18.15 8.52 8.64
C GLY A 43 -19.67 8.71 8.56
N ASP A 44 -20.39 7.81 7.89
CA ASP A 44 -21.85 7.82 7.86
C ASP A 44 -22.46 7.49 9.22
N LEU A 45 -21.87 6.54 9.97
CA LEU A 45 -22.27 6.23 11.33
C LEU A 45 -22.01 7.42 12.27
N GLU A 46 -20.82 8.03 12.21
CA GLU A 46 -20.47 9.23 12.98
C GLU A 46 -21.47 10.36 12.74
N ARG A 47 -21.80 10.61 11.47
CA ARG A 47 -22.83 11.59 11.09
C ARG A 47 -24.20 11.24 11.68
N GLY A 48 -24.60 9.97 11.62
CA GLY A 48 -25.89 9.51 12.11
C GLY A 48 -26.08 9.73 13.61
N VAL A 49 -24.99 9.72 14.39
CA VAL A 49 -25.01 9.97 15.83
C VAL A 49 -24.56 11.39 16.22
N GLY A 50 -24.31 12.27 15.25
CA GLY A 50 -23.92 13.66 15.48
C GLY A 50 -22.48 13.87 15.97
N LEU A 51 -21.57 12.92 15.70
CA LEU A 51 -20.14 13.06 15.98
C LEU A 51 -19.41 13.80 14.85
N GLU A 52 -18.27 14.38 15.18
CA GLU A 52 -17.34 14.93 14.19
C GLU A 52 -16.82 13.81 13.28
N ILE A 53 -16.96 14.00 11.97
CA ILE A 53 -16.51 13.04 10.97
C ILE A 53 -15.00 13.18 10.82
N GLY A 54 -14.26 12.09 10.97
CA GLY A 54 -12.79 12.17 10.84
C GLY A 54 -12.30 12.35 9.41
N ASN A 55 -11.01 12.64 9.30
CA ASN A 55 -10.32 12.87 8.03
C ASN A 55 -10.57 11.74 7.03
N TYR A 56 -10.85 12.13 5.78
CA TYR A 56 -11.10 11.22 4.65
C TYR A 56 -12.33 10.30 4.78
N ARG A 57 -13.13 10.44 5.84
CA ARG A 57 -14.32 9.62 6.08
C ARG A 57 -15.61 10.26 5.55
N ASP A 58 -15.56 11.51 5.10
CA ASP A 58 -16.72 12.16 4.49
C ASP A 58 -16.76 11.97 2.97
N ARG A 59 -17.58 11.00 2.51
CA ARG A 59 -17.85 10.77 1.09
C ARG A 59 -18.47 11.95 0.34
N ARG A 60 -19.05 12.95 1.03
CA ARG A 60 -19.62 14.16 0.39
C ARG A 60 -18.55 15.08 -0.20
N LEU A 61 -17.30 14.92 0.25
CA LEU A 61 -16.13 15.56 -0.35
C LEU A 61 -15.77 14.96 -1.73
N GLY A 62 -16.44 13.88 -2.14
CA GLY A 62 -16.37 13.31 -3.48
C GLY A 62 -15.02 12.67 -3.82
N GLU A 63 -14.70 12.63 -5.10
CA GLU A 63 -13.49 11.95 -5.60
C GLU A 63 -12.19 12.53 -5.04
N VAL A 64 -12.18 13.82 -4.69
CA VAL A 64 -11.01 14.51 -4.13
C VAL A 64 -10.55 13.85 -2.85
N THR A 65 -11.47 13.47 -1.95
CA THR A 65 -11.10 12.86 -0.67
C THR A 65 -10.45 11.48 -0.85
N VAL A 66 -10.87 10.71 -1.85
CA VAL A 66 -10.27 9.41 -2.18
C VAL A 66 -8.83 9.62 -2.65
N ARG A 67 -8.62 10.52 -3.62
CA ARG A 67 -7.30 10.81 -4.19
C ARG A 67 -6.34 11.35 -3.16
N ASP A 68 -6.76 12.35 -2.38
CA ASP A 68 -5.95 12.98 -1.35
C ASP A 68 -5.58 11.97 -0.25
N CYS A 69 -6.50 11.07 0.10
CA CYS A 69 -6.22 10.01 1.06
C CYS A 69 -5.09 9.08 0.54
N GLN A 70 -5.15 8.63 -0.71
CA GLN A 70 -4.14 7.71 -1.25
C GLN A 70 -2.79 8.39 -1.47
N VAL A 71 -2.79 9.63 -2.01
CA VAL A 71 -1.56 10.41 -2.18
C VAL A 71 -0.93 10.73 -0.83
N GLY A 72 -1.74 11.12 0.15
CA GLY A 72 -1.28 11.40 1.52
C GLY A 72 -0.76 10.16 2.24
N PHE A 73 -1.43 9.02 2.10
CA PHE A 73 -0.99 7.75 2.68
C PHE A 73 0.39 7.33 2.14
N ILE A 74 0.58 7.43 0.82
CA ILE A 74 1.89 7.12 0.22
C ILE A 74 2.94 8.13 0.68
N GLU A 75 2.66 9.42 0.59
CA GLU A 75 3.66 10.47 0.85
C GLU A 75 4.11 10.53 2.29
N PHE A 76 3.19 10.39 3.25
CA PHE A 76 3.46 10.66 4.66
C PHE A 76 3.60 9.40 5.52
N LEU A 77 3.31 8.21 4.99
CA LEU A 77 3.39 6.97 5.76
C LEU A 77 4.22 5.90 5.05
N VAL A 78 3.80 5.49 3.85
CA VAL A 78 4.42 4.33 3.19
C VAL A 78 5.84 4.65 2.74
N LYS A 79 6.06 5.85 2.19
CA LYS A 79 7.36 6.32 1.68
C LYS A 79 8.47 6.21 2.72
N ASP A 80 8.32 6.94 3.82
CA ASP A 80 9.36 7.01 4.87
C ASP A 80 9.65 5.62 5.45
N PHE A 81 8.61 4.80 5.62
CA PHE A 81 8.77 3.44 6.12
C PHE A 81 9.53 2.54 5.13
N ALA A 82 9.19 2.59 3.85
CA ALA A 82 9.83 1.80 2.81
C ALA A 82 11.30 2.20 2.60
N GLU A 83 11.60 3.50 2.58
CA GLU A 83 12.98 4.01 2.47
C GLU A 83 13.83 3.59 3.67
N ALA A 84 13.31 3.76 4.89
CA ALA A 84 14.00 3.36 6.11
C ALA A 84 14.25 1.85 6.16
N LEU A 85 13.27 1.02 5.78
CA LEU A 85 13.45 -0.43 5.73
C LEU A 85 14.47 -0.85 4.66
N THR A 86 14.49 -0.17 3.51
CA THR A 86 15.46 -0.44 2.44
C THR A 86 16.88 -0.14 2.88
N ASN A 87 17.10 1.00 3.54
CA ASN A 87 18.41 1.35 4.08
C ASN A 87 18.85 0.37 5.18
N TYR A 88 17.90 -0.07 6.02
CA TYR A 88 18.17 -1.09 7.02
C TYR A 88 18.53 -2.44 6.40
N ALA A 89 17.80 -2.87 5.35
CA ALA A 89 18.09 -4.07 4.57
C ALA A 89 19.51 -4.04 3.98
N ARG A 90 19.87 -2.94 3.28
CA ARG A 90 21.23 -2.75 2.72
C ARG A 90 22.32 -2.86 3.77
N TYR A 91 22.09 -2.26 4.94
CA TYR A 91 23.05 -2.34 6.05
C TYR A 91 23.26 -3.79 6.50
N MET A 92 22.18 -4.55 6.70
CA MET A 92 22.30 -5.96 7.11
C MET A 92 22.89 -6.86 6.02
N GLU A 93 22.59 -6.58 4.75
CA GLU A 93 23.16 -7.32 3.61
C GLU A 93 24.67 -7.08 3.50
N GLY A 94 25.12 -5.82 3.66
CA GLY A 94 26.53 -5.46 3.65
C GLY A 94 27.35 -6.14 4.76
N ASP A 95 26.74 -6.36 5.92
CA ASP A 95 27.35 -7.07 7.05
C ASP A 95 27.14 -8.60 6.98
N GLY A 96 26.50 -9.13 5.92
CA GLY A 96 26.23 -10.57 5.74
C GLY A 96 25.20 -11.15 6.73
N LEU A 97 24.38 -10.30 7.35
CA LEU A 97 23.40 -10.66 8.37
C LEU A 97 22.01 -10.98 7.79
N CYS A 98 21.78 -10.63 6.52
CA CYS A 98 20.55 -10.94 5.79
C CYS A 98 20.91 -11.29 4.34
N THR A 99 20.58 -12.51 3.92
CA THR A 99 20.68 -12.95 2.53
C THR A 99 19.37 -13.64 2.17
N LEU A 100 18.87 -13.42 0.95
CA LEU A 100 17.80 -14.26 0.42
C LEU A 100 18.41 -15.62 0.10
N VAL A 101 17.83 -16.68 0.66
CA VAL A 101 18.20 -18.05 0.28
C VAL A 101 17.69 -18.25 -1.14
N GLN A 102 18.60 -18.59 -2.06
CA GLN A 102 18.19 -19.05 -3.38
C GLN A 102 17.57 -20.44 -3.21
N ASP A 103 16.26 -20.55 -3.35
CA ASP A 103 15.62 -21.85 -3.45
C ASP A 103 16.15 -22.57 -4.71
N GLU A 104 16.36 -23.89 -4.59
CA GLU A 104 16.63 -24.77 -5.74
C GLU A 104 15.58 -24.52 -6.84
N PRO A 105 15.96 -24.48 -8.13
CA PRO A 105 15.03 -24.21 -9.21
C PRO A 105 13.93 -25.27 -9.22
N VAL A 106 12.71 -24.89 -8.83
CA VAL A 106 11.52 -25.71 -9.04
C VAL A 106 11.22 -25.69 -10.54
N GLU A 107 11.35 -26.83 -11.21
CA GLU A 107 10.89 -27.02 -12.59
C GLU A 107 9.36 -26.90 -12.63
N VAL A 108 8.85 -25.68 -12.83
CA VAL A 108 7.44 -25.43 -13.12
C VAL A 108 7.32 -25.25 -14.62
N GLY A 109 6.77 -26.25 -15.31
CA GLY A 109 6.66 -26.25 -16.77
C GLY A 109 6.04 -24.97 -17.35
N HIS A 110 6.61 -24.47 -18.45
CA HIS A 110 6.15 -23.40 -19.36
C HIS A 110 5.63 -22.07 -18.78
N VAL A 111 5.75 -21.80 -17.48
CA VAL A 111 5.45 -20.50 -16.89
C VAL A 111 6.77 -19.72 -16.77
N GLU A 112 6.81 -18.48 -17.27
CA GLU A 112 7.96 -17.60 -17.04
C GLU A 112 8.28 -17.55 -15.55
N PRO A 113 9.55 -17.74 -15.16
CA PRO A 113 9.92 -17.71 -13.75
C PRO A 113 9.56 -16.35 -13.15
N PRO A 114 9.03 -16.30 -11.91
CA PRO A 114 8.74 -15.03 -11.26
C PRO A 114 10.02 -14.21 -11.16
N ALA A 115 9.88 -12.88 -11.21
CA ALA A 115 11.00 -11.97 -10.99
C ALA A 115 11.72 -12.37 -9.69
N ARG A 116 13.01 -12.71 -9.81
CA ARG A 116 13.86 -13.08 -8.67
C ARG A 116 14.64 -11.85 -8.24
N PHE A 117 14.59 -11.55 -6.96
CA PHE A 117 15.44 -10.53 -6.34
C PHE A 117 16.65 -11.22 -5.72
N GLU A 118 17.84 -10.64 -5.90
CA GLU A 118 19.08 -11.18 -5.35
C GLU A 118 19.20 -10.86 -3.85
N CYS A 119 18.62 -9.74 -3.42
CA CYS A 119 18.59 -9.32 -2.03
C CYS A 119 17.26 -8.65 -1.63
N LEU A 120 17.04 -8.48 -0.32
CA LEU A 120 15.83 -7.88 0.21
C LEU A 120 15.74 -6.40 -0.16
N SER A 121 16.88 -5.67 -0.16
CA SER A 121 16.88 -4.26 -0.52
C SER A 121 16.46 -4.03 -1.98
N ASP A 122 16.85 -4.90 -2.91
CA ASP A 122 16.39 -4.84 -4.31
C ASP A 122 14.88 -5.05 -4.44
N CYS A 123 14.33 -6.01 -3.68
CA CYS A 123 12.88 -6.24 -3.62
C CYS A 123 12.16 -4.97 -3.13
N LEU A 124 12.66 -4.35 -2.06
CA LEU A 124 12.08 -3.13 -1.49
C LEU A 124 12.23 -1.91 -2.43
N VAL A 125 13.32 -1.82 -3.20
CA VAL A 125 13.47 -0.80 -4.26
C VAL A 125 12.42 -1.00 -5.35
N GLY A 126 12.21 -2.24 -5.81
CA GLY A 126 11.15 -2.55 -6.79
C GLY A 126 9.76 -2.16 -6.28
N MET A 127 9.46 -2.47 -5.01
CA MET A 127 8.21 -2.06 -4.35
C MET A 127 8.05 -0.53 -4.31
N GLN A 128 9.12 0.21 -4.04
CA GLN A 128 9.10 1.68 -4.03
C GLN A 128 8.86 2.26 -5.43
N THR A 129 9.50 1.72 -6.46
CA THR A 129 9.29 2.18 -7.84
C THR A 129 7.81 2.10 -8.23
N VAL A 130 7.16 0.97 -7.94
CA VAL A 130 5.72 0.81 -8.21
C VAL A 130 4.88 1.76 -7.36
N MET A 131 5.22 1.92 -6.08
CA MET A 131 4.53 2.84 -5.17
C MET A 131 4.59 4.30 -5.66
N TYR A 132 5.75 4.78 -6.10
CA TYR A 132 5.89 6.13 -6.62
C TYR A 132 5.11 6.32 -7.92
N ALA A 133 5.13 5.33 -8.82
CA ALA A 133 4.30 5.36 -10.03
C ALA A 133 2.81 5.41 -9.67
N ASN A 134 2.36 4.60 -8.72
CA ASN A 134 0.97 4.60 -8.25
C ASN A 134 0.55 5.96 -7.67
N LYS A 135 1.43 6.63 -6.93
CA LYS A 135 1.17 7.97 -6.40
C LYS A 135 0.85 8.96 -7.51
N GLU A 136 1.63 8.96 -8.59
CA GLU A 136 1.37 9.83 -9.74
C GLU A 136 0.09 9.43 -10.46
N LEU A 137 -0.18 8.12 -10.63
CA LEU A 137 -1.44 7.64 -11.20
C LEU A 137 -2.66 8.11 -10.40
N TRP A 138 -2.61 8.10 -9.06
CA TRP A 138 -3.68 8.66 -8.21
C TRP A 138 -3.91 10.16 -8.45
N LYS A 139 -2.86 10.92 -8.77
CA LYS A 139 -2.97 12.34 -9.13
C LYS A 139 -3.48 12.55 -10.55
N GLU A 140 -3.40 11.56 -11.42
CA GLU A 140 -3.81 11.65 -12.83
C GLU A 140 -5.16 10.99 -13.12
N ILE A 141 -5.78 10.31 -12.15
CA ILE A 141 -7.10 9.68 -12.33
C ILE A 141 -8.09 10.70 -12.95
N PRO A 142 -8.81 10.34 -14.02
CA PRO A 142 -9.80 11.22 -14.61
C PRO A 142 -10.98 11.46 -13.66
N LYS A 143 -11.55 12.65 -13.73
CA LYS A 143 -12.79 12.96 -13.00
C LYS A 143 -13.92 12.06 -13.50
N GLY A 144 -14.75 11.56 -12.60
CA GLY A 144 -15.83 10.63 -12.92
C GLY A 144 -15.34 9.21 -13.15
N ASP A 145 -14.21 8.83 -12.56
CA ASP A 145 -13.73 7.45 -12.60
C ASP A 145 -14.80 6.50 -12.04
N PRO A 146 -15.23 5.48 -12.81
CA PRO A 146 -16.40 4.67 -12.46
C PRO A 146 -16.24 3.91 -11.14
N ASP A 147 -15.02 3.47 -10.82
CA ASP A 147 -14.76 2.71 -9.59
C ASP A 147 -14.81 3.64 -8.36
N ILE A 148 -14.31 4.87 -8.49
CA ILE A 148 -14.40 5.88 -7.42
C ILE A 148 -15.86 6.30 -7.22
N MET A 149 -16.59 6.54 -8.30
CA MET A 149 -18.01 6.90 -8.21
C MET A 149 -18.82 5.81 -7.53
N LEU A 150 -18.58 4.54 -7.90
CA LEU A 150 -19.20 3.40 -7.24
C LEU A 150 -18.82 3.35 -5.74
N CYS A 151 -17.56 3.57 -5.40
CA CYS A 151 -17.10 3.62 -4.01
C CYS A 151 -17.81 4.69 -3.16
N LEU A 152 -18.15 5.84 -3.76
CA LEU A 152 -18.86 6.93 -3.08
C LEU A 152 -20.35 6.63 -2.89
N GLU A 153 -20.95 5.84 -3.76
CA GLU A 153 -22.38 5.51 -3.72
C GLU A 153 -22.67 4.26 -2.89
N GLU A 154 -21.80 3.25 -2.96
CA GLU A 154 -22.02 1.95 -2.36
C GLU A 154 -22.10 2.03 -0.83
N GLY A 155 -23.11 1.38 -0.26
CA GLY A 155 -23.27 1.24 1.19
C GLY A 155 -23.57 2.54 1.93
N ARG A 156 -24.19 3.54 1.29
CA ARG A 156 -24.77 4.69 1.99
C ARG A 156 -25.78 4.21 3.03
N LEU A 157 -25.50 4.48 4.30
CA LEU A 157 -26.41 4.20 5.42
C LEU A 157 -27.47 5.30 5.58
N ILE A 158 -27.22 6.47 4.98
CA ILE A 158 -28.08 7.65 5.04
C ILE A 158 -28.16 8.25 3.62
N PRO A 159 -29.35 8.61 3.12
CA PRO A 159 -29.52 9.21 1.79
C PRO A 159 -28.59 10.41 1.50
#